data_AF-A0A7K7Q323-F1
#
_entry.id   AF-A0A7K7Q323-F1
#
_cell.length_a   1.000
_cell.length_b   1.000
_cell.length_c   1.000
_cell.angle_alpha   90.00
_cell.angle_beta   90.00
_cell.angle_gamma   90.00
#
_symmetry.space_group_name_H-M   'P 1'
#
loop_
_entity.id
_entity.type
_entity.pdbx_description
1 polymer ?
#
loop_
_entity_poly.entity_id
_entity_poly.type
_entity_poly.pdbx_seq_one_letter_code
_entity_poly.pdbx_strand_id
1 'polypeptide(L)'
;QPPPAAPGPEQALLRARLALPEPGALRELTALLEAADPSWLLSSAGPAALGELAAALSSSAAPPRREQDGTEPPGQGTALAAVAERAERVGAVFLLLLQKLEAAGSQRGMAAVGPVLRRVQGHAFIFAVTHKDERPWSTARSREVARELLERLVQAAGCGSVEEFLRGKEGDEEGRFGAVMWLLKPELTKDTWKRNPASRDVFSWALLRVSRPWLCPHLERVLPPALLLSDDFQEENKVLGVRCLHHIVLNVPGADLCQFNRAQVVFHALYNHLYSREASLIQAVLLCLLDLLPFLERWQRHQGQGRGATSPWDQVLQLVLTHMEAEHRLALRRVYAGTLPAFVTR
;
A
#
# COMPACT_ATOMS: atom_id res chain seq x y z
N GLN A 1 7.64 42.89 33.69
CA GLN A 1 7.24 41.49 33.40
C GLN A 1 8.24 40.95 32.39
N PRO A 2 8.98 39.87 32.68
CA PRO A 2 9.75 39.21 31.64
C PRO A 2 8.78 38.69 30.55
N PRO A 3 9.17 38.69 29.27
CA PRO A 3 8.34 38.14 28.21
C PRO A 3 8.03 36.67 28.50
N PRO A 4 6.85 36.17 28.12
CA PRO A 4 6.55 34.75 28.26
C PRO A 4 7.61 33.95 27.53
N ALA A 5 8.23 32.99 28.23
CA ALA A 5 9.23 32.10 27.66
C ALA A 5 8.67 31.49 26.37
N ALA A 6 9.44 31.58 25.28
CA ALA A 6 9.05 30.99 24.00
C ALA A 6 8.69 29.51 24.23
N PRO A 7 7.56 29.04 23.69
CA PRO A 7 7.11 27.66 23.92
C PRO A 7 8.21 26.70 23.47
N GLY A 8 8.38 25.63 24.25
CA GLY A 8 9.37 24.62 23.91
C GLY A 8 9.10 24.01 22.53
N PRO A 9 10.13 23.56 21.80
CA PRO A 9 10.04 22.93 20.47
C PRO A 9 8.94 21.88 20.33
N GLU A 10 8.83 20.98 21.31
CA GLU A 10 7.80 19.95 21.34
C GLU A 10 6.39 20.54 21.49
N GLN A 11 6.22 21.58 22.30
CA GLN A 11 4.95 22.32 22.40
C GLN A 11 4.64 23.08 21.11
N ALA A 12 5.65 23.59 20.40
CA ALA A 12 5.47 24.29 19.14
C ALA A 12 5.00 23.32 18.04
N LEU A 13 5.61 22.13 17.93
CA LEU A 13 5.17 21.09 17.01
C LEU A 13 3.79 20.52 17.38
N LEU A 14 3.53 20.33 18.68
CA LEU A 14 2.21 19.90 19.16
C LEU A 14 1.13 20.92 18.81
N ARG A 15 1.40 22.22 19.02
CA ARG A 15 0.48 23.30 18.64
C ARG A 15 0.26 23.33 17.14
N ALA A 16 1.32 23.23 16.34
CA ALA A 16 1.21 23.18 14.89
C ALA A 16 0.35 21.98 14.44
N ARG A 17 0.57 20.81 15.04
CA ARG A 17 -0.23 19.60 14.77
C ARG A 17 -1.72 19.82 15.08
N LEU A 18 -2.03 20.39 16.25
CA LEU A 18 -3.42 20.66 16.66
C LEU A 18 -4.07 21.74 15.79
N ALA A 19 -3.30 22.69 15.30
CA ALA A 19 -3.76 23.77 14.42
C ALA A 19 -3.89 23.34 12.96
N LEU A 20 -3.35 22.19 12.52
CA LEU A 20 -3.39 21.76 11.12
C LEU A 20 -4.77 21.89 10.44
N PRO A 21 -5.92 21.59 11.09
CA PRO A 21 -7.23 21.78 10.48
C PRO A 21 -7.54 23.24 10.08
N GLU A 22 -6.95 24.22 10.76
CA GLU A 22 -7.22 25.65 10.59
C GLU A 22 -6.64 26.22 9.28
N PRO A 23 -7.33 27.19 8.66
CA PRO A 23 -6.82 27.88 7.47
C PRO A 23 -5.57 28.68 7.83
N GLY A 24 -4.45 28.38 7.17
CA GLY A 24 -3.17 29.08 7.38
C GLY A 24 -2.17 28.34 8.28
N ALA A 25 -2.58 27.30 8.99
CA ALA A 25 -1.70 26.53 9.87
C ALA A 25 -0.51 25.88 9.12
N LEU A 26 -0.71 25.44 7.88
CA LEU A 26 0.38 24.94 7.03
C LEU A 26 1.41 26.03 6.74
N ARG A 27 0.98 27.28 6.53
CA ARG A 27 1.90 28.41 6.28
C ARG A 27 2.71 28.76 7.52
N GLU A 28 2.06 28.74 8.69
CA GLU A 28 2.74 28.94 9.98
C GLU A 28 3.73 27.82 10.28
N LEU A 29 3.37 26.57 10.00
CA LEU A 29 4.28 25.43 10.12
C LEU A 29 5.47 25.55 9.15
N THR A 30 5.25 25.94 7.90
CA THR A 30 6.33 26.21 6.95
C THR A 30 7.27 27.28 7.50
N ALA A 31 6.74 28.43 7.94
CA ALA A 31 7.55 29.52 8.49
C ALA A 31 8.34 29.08 9.74
N LEU A 32 7.73 28.26 10.61
CA LEU A 32 8.39 27.69 11.78
C LEU A 32 9.54 26.77 11.36
N LEU A 33 9.34 25.88 10.39
CA LEU A 33 10.38 24.97 9.90
C LEU A 33 11.50 25.72 9.16
N GLU A 34 11.17 26.76 8.39
CA GLU A 34 12.14 27.62 7.71
C GLU A 34 13.05 28.33 8.71
N ALA A 35 12.47 28.92 9.76
CA ALA A 35 13.19 29.64 10.80
C ALA A 35 13.94 28.71 11.78
N ALA A 36 13.52 27.46 11.93
CA ALA A 36 14.16 26.51 12.83
C ALA A 36 15.53 26.04 12.31
N ASP A 37 16.52 26.01 13.20
CA ASP A 37 17.82 25.40 12.93
C ASP A 37 17.69 23.89 12.69
N PRO A 38 18.46 23.28 11.77
CA PRO A 38 18.41 21.84 11.52
C PRO A 38 18.62 21.01 12.80
N SER A 39 19.54 21.46 13.67
CA SER A 39 19.83 20.80 14.94
C SER A 39 18.68 20.85 15.96
N TRP A 40 17.78 21.83 15.83
CA TRP A 40 16.59 22.00 16.70
C TRP A 40 15.65 20.80 16.57
N LEU A 41 15.47 20.27 15.36
CA LEU A 41 14.64 19.08 15.10
C LEU A 41 15.19 17.82 15.80
N LEU A 42 16.49 17.78 16.11
CA LEU A 42 17.14 16.63 16.73
C LEU A 42 17.30 16.76 18.24
N SER A 43 17.51 17.98 18.76
CA SER A 43 17.79 18.19 20.19
C SER A 43 16.56 18.21 21.07
N SER A 44 15.41 18.57 20.52
CA SER A 44 14.35 19.14 21.36
C SER A 44 12.93 18.86 20.86
N ALA A 45 12.79 18.35 19.63
CA ALA A 45 11.61 17.61 19.19
C ALA A 45 11.92 16.11 19.30
N GLY A 46 11.21 15.38 20.17
CA GLY A 46 11.38 13.93 20.24
C GLY A 46 11.03 13.25 18.89
N PRO A 47 11.66 12.12 18.53
CA PRO A 47 11.31 11.35 17.32
C PRO A 47 9.81 11.02 17.21
N ALA A 48 9.12 10.89 18.35
CA ALA A 48 7.69 10.67 18.41
C ALA A 48 6.87 11.87 17.92
N ALA A 49 7.19 13.09 18.38
CA ALA A 49 6.47 14.31 18.01
C ALA A 49 6.54 14.58 16.50
N LEU A 50 7.70 14.35 15.88
CA LEU A 50 7.85 14.46 14.41
C LEU A 50 7.11 13.35 13.66
N GLY A 51 7.07 12.14 14.21
CA GLY A 51 6.23 11.05 13.68
C GLY A 51 4.74 11.39 13.73
N GLU A 52 4.27 11.97 14.84
CA GLU A 52 2.87 12.42 14.99
C GLU A 52 2.52 13.60 14.09
N LEU A 53 3.45 14.54 13.89
CA LEU A 53 3.27 15.62 12.92
C LEU A 53 3.17 15.06 11.50
N ALA A 54 4.06 14.13 11.13
CA ALA A 54 4.02 13.48 9.82
C ALA A 54 2.69 12.71 9.60
N ALA A 55 2.20 12.04 10.64
CA ALA A 55 0.88 11.39 10.62
C ALA A 55 -0.24 12.40 10.37
N ALA A 56 -0.27 13.50 11.13
CA ALA A 56 -1.29 14.52 11.00
C ALA A 56 -1.23 15.23 9.63
N LEU A 57 -0.04 15.50 9.11
CA LEU A 57 0.15 16.03 7.76
C LEU A 57 -0.45 15.09 6.71
N SER A 58 -0.09 13.81 6.75
CA SER A 58 -0.61 12.80 5.83
C SER A 58 -2.13 12.66 5.92
N SER A 59 -2.70 12.65 7.13
CA SER A 59 -4.15 12.57 7.33
C SER A 59 -4.86 13.84 6.83
N SER A 60 -4.24 15.00 6.97
CA SER A 60 -4.85 16.27 6.54
C SER A 60 -4.95 16.43 5.02
N ALA A 61 -4.12 15.71 4.26
CA ALA A 61 -4.17 15.63 2.81
C ALA A 61 -4.75 14.31 2.30
N ALA A 62 -5.39 13.51 3.16
CA ALA A 62 -6.07 12.30 2.74
C ALA A 62 -7.33 12.66 1.92
N PRO A 63 -7.71 11.81 0.93
CA PRO A 63 -8.95 12.02 0.20
C PRO A 63 -10.18 12.00 1.13
N PRO A 64 -11.29 12.66 0.75
CA PRO A 64 -12.50 12.69 1.56
C PRO A 64 -12.98 11.25 1.82
N ARG A 65 -13.39 10.97 3.05
CA ARG A 65 -13.89 9.65 3.41
C ARG A 65 -15.19 9.37 2.67
N ARG A 66 -15.26 8.21 1.99
CA ARG A 66 -16.46 7.70 1.34
C ARG A 66 -17.38 7.02 2.36
N GLU A 67 -18.67 6.97 2.03
CA GLU A 67 -19.63 6.16 2.79
C GLU A 67 -19.26 4.67 2.71
N GLN A 68 -19.80 3.85 3.63
CA GLN A 68 -19.43 2.44 3.76
C GLN A 68 -19.64 1.62 2.47
N ASP A 69 -20.56 2.04 1.61
CA ASP A 69 -20.86 1.37 0.35
C ASP A 69 -19.96 1.82 -0.82
N GLY A 70 -19.04 2.77 -0.58
CA GLY A 70 -18.18 3.34 -1.62
C GLY A 70 -18.87 4.39 -2.49
N THR A 71 -20.12 4.74 -2.17
CA THR A 71 -20.92 5.78 -2.84
C THR A 71 -20.29 7.15 -2.61
N GLU A 72 -20.28 7.95 -3.67
CA GLU A 72 -19.72 9.30 -3.67
C GLU A 72 -20.72 10.30 -3.05
N PRO A 73 -20.38 10.99 -1.94
CA PRO A 73 -21.28 11.97 -1.34
C PRO A 73 -21.49 13.20 -2.27
N PRO A 74 -22.68 13.83 -2.24
CA PRO A 74 -22.96 15.01 -3.05
C PRO A 74 -22.04 16.20 -2.69
N GLY A 75 -21.55 16.93 -3.70
CA GLY A 75 -20.67 18.11 -3.51
C GLY A 75 -19.16 17.84 -3.57
N GLN A 76 -18.75 16.66 -4.04
CA GLN A 76 -17.37 16.17 -3.93
C GLN A 76 -16.33 16.95 -4.77
N GLY A 77 -16.73 17.61 -5.87
CA GLY A 77 -15.78 18.29 -6.76
C GLY A 77 -14.98 19.42 -6.08
N THR A 78 -15.63 20.23 -5.25
CA THR A 78 -14.96 21.30 -4.50
C THR A 78 -14.09 20.74 -3.37
N ALA A 79 -14.54 19.68 -2.69
CA ALA A 79 -13.78 18.99 -1.66
C ALA A 79 -12.51 18.33 -2.23
N LEU A 80 -12.60 17.69 -3.40
CA LEU A 80 -11.47 17.06 -4.08
C LEU A 80 -10.45 18.09 -4.56
N ALA A 81 -10.90 19.22 -5.10
CA ALA A 81 -10.02 20.33 -5.48
C ALA A 81 -9.28 20.92 -4.27
N ALA A 82 -9.99 21.15 -3.15
CA ALA A 82 -9.39 21.61 -1.91
C ALA A 82 -8.37 20.61 -1.35
N VAL A 83 -8.63 19.30 -1.45
CA VAL A 83 -7.67 18.26 -1.07
C VAL A 83 -6.42 18.31 -1.94
N ALA A 84 -6.55 18.53 -3.25
CA ALA A 84 -5.41 18.61 -4.16
C ALA A 84 -4.52 19.84 -3.88
N GLU A 85 -5.12 21.01 -3.65
CA GLU A 85 -4.37 22.22 -3.24
C GLU A 85 -3.70 22.03 -1.88
N ARG A 86 -4.38 21.36 -0.95
CA ARG A 86 -3.82 21.04 0.36
C ARG A 86 -2.68 20.04 0.25
N ALA A 87 -2.78 19.05 -0.63
CA ALA A 87 -1.73 18.09 -0.91
C ALA A 87 -0.47 18.77 -1.45
N GLU A 88 -0.58 19.73 -2.35
CA GLU A 88 0.57 20.53 -2.81
C GLU A 88 1.32 21.17 -1.63
N ARG A 89 0.59 21.85 -0.72
CA ARG A 89 1.19 22.50 0.45
C ARG A 89 1.77 21.51 1.45
N VAL A 90 1.08 20.40 1.73
CA VAL A 90 1.56 19.35 2.63
C VAL A 90 2.81 18.68 2.07
N GLY A 91 2.86 18.44 0.76
CA GLY A 91 4.02 17.89 0.09
C GLY A 91 5.24 18.81 0.20
N ALA A 92 5.05 20.13 0.04
CA ALA A 92 6.10 21.12 0.25
C ALA A 92 6.62 21.13 1.71
N VAL A 93 5.73 20.99 2.70
CA VAL A 93 6.12 20.85 4.12
C VAL A 93 6.93 19.58 4.35
N PHE A 94 6.55 18.46 3.74
CA PHE A 94 7.34 17.22 3.84
C PHE A 94 8.72 17.35 3.20
N LEU A 95 8.83 18.00 2.03
CA LEU A 95 10.11 18.27 1.38
C LEU A 95 11.02 19.13 2.26
N LEU A 96 10.49 20.21 2.83
CA LEU A 96 11.21 21.08 3.77
C LEU A 96 11.67 20.30 5.01
N LEU A 97 10.79 19.45 5.57
CA LEU A 97 11.13 18.62 6.71
C LEU A 97 12.28 17.65 6.40
N LEU A 98 12.25 16.98 5.24
CA LEU A 98 13.33 16.10 4.79
C LEU A 98 14.63 16.88 4.59
N GLN A 99 14.58 18.04 3.94
CA GLN A 99 15.75 18.90 3.73
C GLN A 99 16.39 19.32 5.06
N LYS A 100 15.58 19.70 6.06
CA LYS A 100 16.08 20.07 7.38
C LYS A 100 16.68 18.87 8.13
N LEU A 101 16.09 17.68 8.00
CA LEU A 101 16.64 16.46 8.60
C LEU A 101 17.97 16.06 7.94
N GLU A 102 18.09 16.17 6.61
CA GLU A 102 19.34 15.93 5.89
C GLU A 102 20.44 16.91 6.32
N ALA A 103 20.12 18.21 6.39
CA ALA A 103 21.05 19.24 6.88
C ALA A 103 21.50 18.97 8.32
N ALA A 104 20.59 18.51 9.18
CA ALA A 104 20.91 18.13 10.54
C ALA A 104 21.80 16.87 10.60
N GLY A 105 21.62 15.95 9.66
CA GLY A 105 22.46 14.76 9.48
C GLY A 105 23.89 15.10 9.08
N SER A 106 24.07 16.09 8.21
CA SER A 106 25.40 16.60 7.85
C SER A 106 26.13 17.25 9.04
N GLN A 107 25.39 17.82 10.00
CA GLN A 107 25.97 18.50 11.17
C GLN A 107 26.25 17.56 12.35
N ARG A 108 25.35 16.63 12.66
CA ARG A 108 25.42 15.75 13.85
C ARG A 108 25.68 14.27 13.54
N GLY A 109 25.77 13.91 12.26
CA GLY A 109 25.92 12.54 11.78
C GLY A 109 24.59 11.79 11.63
N MET A 110 24.55 10.84 10.69
CA MET A 110 23.34 10.07 10.34
C MET A 110 22.80 9.20 11.49
N ALA A 111 23.65 8.84 12.46
CA ALA A 111 23.24 8.05 13.62
C ALA A 111 22.21 8.79 14.50
N ALA A 112 22.28 10.12 14.59
CA ALA A 112 21.34 10.93 15.37
C ALA A 112 20.01 11.14 14.63
N VAL A 113 20.03 11.21 13.29
CA VAL A 113 18.85 11.50 12.45
C VAL A 113 18.06 10.24 12.11
N GLY A 114 18.73 9.10 12.01
CA GLY A 114 18.13 7.82 11.59
C GLY A 114 16.81 7.48 12.30
N PRO A 115 16.73 7.51 13.64
CA PRO A 115 15.48 7.20 14.35
C PRO A 115 14.32 8.15 14.02
N VAL A 116 14.61 9.44 13.87
CA VAL A 116 13.61 10.48 13.52
C VAL A 116 13.12 10.27 12.10
N LEU A 117 14.06 10.11 11.16
CA LEU A 117 13.75 9.91 9.76
C LEU A 117 12.90 8.64 9.56
N ARG A 118 13.20 7.55 10.25
CA ARG A 118 12.39 6.31 10.22
C ARG A 118 10.93 6.53 10.62
N ARG A 119 10.64 7.43 11.56
CA ARG A 119 9.27 7.74 12.01
C ARG A 119 8.48 8.58 11.00
N VAL A 120 9.17 9.44 10.26
CA VAL A 120 8.57 10.30 9.22
C VAL A 120 8.37 9.54 7.91
N GLN A 121 9.34 8.70 7.53
CA GLN A 121 9.38 7.99 6.25
C GLN A 121 8.10 7.23 5.90
N GLY A 122 7.49 6.52 6.85
CA GLY A 122 6.27 5.74 6.59
C GLY A 122 5.09 6.62 6.15
N HIS A 123 4.86 7.72 6.84
CA HIS A 123 3.76 8.65 6.54
C HIS A 123 4.03 9.46 5.27
N ALA A 124 5.27 9.93 5.08
CA ALA A 124 5.67 10.64 3.86
C ALA A 124 5.56 9.74 2.63
N PHE A 125 5.92 8.45 2.74
CA PHE A 125 5.73 7.47 1.68
C PHE A 125 4.25 7.26 1.33
N ILE A 126 3.38 7.06 2.33
CA ILE A 126 1.93 6.88 2.11
C ILE A 126 1.35 8.11 1.41
N PHE A 127 1.70 9.31 1.87
CA PHE A 127 1.29 10.56 1.24
C PHE A 127 1.76 10.65 -0.22
N ALA A 128 3.05 10.41 -0.49
CA ALA A 128 3.62 10.49 -1.83
C ALA A 128 2.93 9.51 -2.79
N VAL A 129 2.73 8.26 -2.36
CA VAL A 129 2.06 7.22 -3.17
C VAL A 129 0.59 7.56 -3.44
N THR A 130 -0.08 8.22 -2.50
CA THR A 130 -1.49 8.65 -2.62
C THR A 130 -1.68 9.71 -3.69
N HIS A 131 -0.69 10.59 -3.88
CA HIS A 131 -0.81 11.80 -4.70
C HIS A 131 0.06 11.81 -5.97
N LYS A 132 0.96 10.85 -6.18
CA LYS A 132 1.88 10.85 -7.35
C LYS A 132 1.21 10.55 -8.70
N ASP A 133 0.08 9.86 -8.69
CA ASP A 133 -0.61 9.37 -9.89
C ASP A 133 -1.85 10.22 -10.18
N GLU A 134 -2.37 10.16 -11.41
CA GLU A 134 -3.61 10.86 -11.76
C GLU A 134 -4.81 10.23 -11.06
N ARG A 135 -5.39 11.00 -10.14
CA ARG A 135 -6.55 10.64 -9.31
C ARG A 135 -7.52 11.81 -9.21
N PRO A 136 -8.80 11.55 -8.88
CA PRO A 136 -9.82 12.60 -8.71
C PRO A 136 -9.44 13.69 -7.68
N TRP A 137 -8.60 13.35 -6.69
CA TRP A 137 -8.11 14.26 -5.63
C TRP A 137 -6.71 14.83 -5.90
N SER A 138 -6.21 14.75 -7.15
CA SER A 138 -4.86 15.19 -7.50
C SER A 138 -4.86 16.24 -8.62
N THR A 139 -3.99 17.23 -8.52
CA THR A 139 -3.65 18.20 -9.58
C THR A 139 -2.24 17.93 -10.12
N ALA A 140 -1.90 18.48 -11.29
CA ALA A 140 -0.56 18.35 -11.88
C ALA A 140 0.55 18.76 -10.90
N ARG A 141 0.36 19.87 -10.16
CA ARG A 141 1.30 20.37 -9.15
C ARG A 141 1.42 19.44 -7.95
N SER A 142 0.30 18.99 -7.39
CA SER A 142 0.33 18.04 -6.26
C SER A 142 1.05 16.72 -6.63
N ARG A 143 0.89 16.26 -7.88
CA ARG A 143 1.58 15.07 -8.40
C ARG A 143 3.08 15.29 -8.54
N GLU A 144 3.49 16.44 -9.04
CA GLU A 144 4.91 16.80 -9.17
C GLU A 144 5.60 16.82 -7.81
N VAL A 145 5.01 17.54 -6.84
CA VAL A 145 5.52 17.58 -5.46
C VAL A 145 5.54 16.19 -4.81
N ALA A 146 4.51 15.36 -5.04
CA ALA A 146 4.47 14.00 -4.49
C ALA A 146 5.54 13.07 -5.11
N ARG A 147 5.86 13.23 -6.40
CA ARG A 147 6.96 12.48 -7.05
C ARG A 147 8.32 12.92 -6.55
N GLU A 148 8.54 14.24 -6.49
CA GLU A 148 9.77 14.80 -5.93
C GLU A 148 9.97 14.33 -4.49
N LEU A 149 8.91 14.35 -3.68
CA LEU A 149 8.95 13.85 -2.31
C LEU A 149 9.32 12.36 -2.23
N LEU A 150 8.77 11.53 -3.11
CA LEU A 150 9.11 10.10 -3.14
C LEU A 150 10.59 9.89 -3.48
N GLU A 151 11.10 10.63 -4.48
CA GLU A 151 12.51 10.56 -4.89
C GLU A 151 13.45 11.02 -3.77
N ARG A 152 13.16 12.17 -3.15
CA ARG A 152 13.93 12.69 -2.00
C ARG A 152 13.89 11.75 -0.82
N LEU A 153 12.74 11.13 -0.54
CA LEU A 153 12.59 10.19 0.57
C LEU A 153 13.42 8.92 0.37
N VAL A 154 13.47 8.40 -0.86
CA VAL A 154 14.32 7.25 -1.24
C VAL A 154 15.81 7.62 -1.10
N GLN A 155 16.21 8.81 -1.58
CA GLN A 155 17.57 9.31 -1.46
C GLN A 155 17.98 9.55 0.01
N ALA A 156 17.12 10.16 0.82
CA ALA A 156 17.35 10.40 2.25
C ALA A 156 17.47 9.09 3.05
N ALA A 157 16.80 8.03 2.61
CA ALA A 157 16.98 6.67 3.13
C ALA A 157 18.29 6.01 2.66
N GLY A 158 19.04 6.67 1.78
CA GLY A 158 20.24 6.15 1.13
C GLY A 158 19.95 5.05 0.10
N CYS A 159 18.70 4.87 -0.33
CA CYS A 159 18.31 3.81 -1.26
C CYS A 159 18.40 4.32 -2.71
N GLY A 160 18.70 3.43 -3.67
CA GLY A 160 18.74 3.77 -5.10
C GLY A 160 17.40 3.63 -5.80
N SER A 161 16.46 2.87 -5.22
CA SER A 161 15.10 2.70 -5.77
C SER A 161 14.04 2.55 -4.68
N VAL A 162 12.77 2.65 -5.08
CA VAL A 162 11.62 2.41 -4.18
C VAL A 162 11.60 0.94 -3.70
N GLU A 163 11.95 0.00 -4.57
CA GLU A 163 12.02 -1.42 -4.26
C GLU A 163 13.07 -1.66 -3.16
N GLU A 164 14.26 -1.05 -3.29
CA GLU A 164 15.29 -1.07 -2.25
C GLU A 164 14.81 -0.41 -0.95
N PHE A 165 14.11 0.72 -1.03
CA PHE A 165 13.52 1.37 0.14
C PHE A 165 12.51 0.46 0.89
N LEU A 166 11.67 -0.26 0.15
CA LEU A 166 10.65 -1.14 0.74
C LEU A 166 11.24 -2.43 1.29
N ARG A 167 12.14 -3.09 0.55
CA ARG A 167 12.72 -4.39 0.91
C ARG A 167 13.89 -4.28 1.88
N GLY A 168 14.56 -3.13 1.91
CA GLY A 168 15.82 -2.91 2.61
C GLY A 168 17.02 -3.13 1.69
N LYS A 169 18.19 -2.67 2.15
CA LYS A 169 19.45 -2.91 1.44
C LYS A 169 19.89 -4.36 1.59
N GLU A 170 20.72 -4.84 0.66
CA GLU A 170 21.34 -6.16 0.82
C GLU A 170 22.29 -6.14 2.03
N GLY A 171 21.92 -6.88 3.08
CA GLY A 171 22.63 -6.98 4.35
C GLY A 171 21.81 -6.47 5.53
N ASP A 172 21.06 -7.37 6.18
CA ASP A 172 20.36 -7.27 7.48
C ASP A 172 19.59 -5.97 7.85
N GLU A 173 19.47 -5.00 6.95
CA GLU A 173 18.70 -3.78 7.16
C GLU A 173 17.22 -4.04 6.87
N GLU A 174 16.39 -3.98 7.91
CA GLU A 174 14.94 -4.10 7.77
C GLU A 174 14.39 -2.96 6.89
N GLY A 175 13.79 -3.35 5.76
CA GLY A 175 13.11 -2.46 4.84
C GLY A 175 11.89 -1.74 5.44
N ARG A 176 11.39 -0.74 4.72
CA ARG A 176 10.26 0.07 5.22
C ARG A 176 8.88 -0.53 4.95
N PHE A 177 8.80 -1.63 4.19
CA PHE A 177 7.53 -2.26 3.85
C PHE A 177 6.73 -2.67 5.10
N GLY A 178 7.37 -3.32 6.08
CA GLY A 178 6.71 -3.73 7.32
C GLY A 178 6.10 -2.56 8.11
N ALA A 179 6.78 -1.42 8.13
CA ALA A 179 6.31 -0.19 8.76
C ALA A 179 5.14 0.45 8.00
N VAL A 180 5.22 0.50 6.67
CA VAL A 180 4.11 1.00 5.83
C VAL A 180 2.87 0.11 6.00
N MET A 181 3.02 -1.22 5.98
CA MET A 181 1.91 -2.14 6.20
C MET A 181 1.30 -1.98 7.60
N TRP A 182 2.12 -1.68 8.61
CA TRP A 182 1.63 -1.40 9.96
C TRP A 182 0.76 -0.13 10.01
N LEU A 183 1.19 0.94 9.34
CA LEU A 183 0.44 2.19 9.27
C LEU A 183 -0.87 2.05 8.48
N LEU A 184 -0.90 1.21 7.45
CA LEU A 184 -2.12 0.96 6.66
C LEU A 184 -3.10 -0.01 7.33
N LYS A 185 -2.65 -0.85 8.28
CA LYS A 185 -3.49 -1.84 8.97
C LYS A 185 -4.86 -1.33 9.46
N PRO A 186 -4.99 -0.19 10.16
CA PRO A 186 -6.30 0.30 10.61
C PRO A 186 -7.24 0.71 9.47
N GLU A 187 -6.67 1.08 8.32
CA GLU A 187 -7.42 1.49 7.13
C GLU A 187 -7.75 0.32 6.19
N LEU A 188 -7.21 -0.88 6.43
CA LEU A 188 -7.39 -2.07 5.60
C LEU A 188 -8.17 -3.18 6.34
N THR A 189 -9.17 -2.80 7.12
CA THR A 189 -10.09 -3.76 7.74
C THR A 189 -11.38 -3.84 6.94
N LYS A 190 -12.18 -4.88 7.18
CA LYS A 190 -13.48 -5.11 6.51
C LYS A 190 -14.38 -3.86 6.54
N ASP A 191 -14.34 -3.09 7.61
CA ASP A 191 -15.23 -1.95 7.84
C ASP A 191 -14.64 -0.60 7.39
N THR A 192 -13.33 -0.52 7.17
CA THR A 192 -12.63 0.75 6.92
C THR A 192 -12.08 0.91 5.51
N TRP A 193 -11.76 -0.18 4.82
CA TRP A 193 -11.03 -0.12 3.55
C TRP A 193 -11.76 0.63 2.42
N LYS A 194 -13.09 0.61 2.41
CA LYS A 194 -13.91 1.35 1.44
C LYS A 194 -13.99 2.84 1.75
N ARG A 195 -13.77 3.23 3.00
CA ARG A 195 -13.88 4.63 3.44
C ARG A 195 -12.75 5.48 2.89
N ASN A 196 -11.57 4.91 2.71
CA ASN A 196 -10.41 5.62 2.18
C ASN A 196 -9.96 5.00 0.85
N PRO A 197 -10.32 5.60 -0.30
CA PRO A 197 -10.01 5.03 -1.60
C PRO A 197 -8.49 4.94 -1.86
N ALA A 198 -7.68 5.78 -1.23
CA ALA A 198 -6.22 5.76 -1.40
C ALA A 198 -5.56 4.54 -0.72
N SER A 199 -6.12 4.02 0.38
CA SER A 199 -5.49 2.95 1.16
C SER A 199 -5.31 1.66 0.34
N ARG A 200 -6.30 1.30 -0.47
CA ARG A 200 -6.24 0.17 -1.42
C ARG A 200 -5.12 0.36 -2.45
N ASP A 201 -5.03 1.57 -3.00
CA ASP A 201 -4.06 1.87 -4.06
C ASP A 201 -2.64 1.89 -3.50
N VAL A 202 -2.43 2.47 -2.32
CA VAL A 202 -1.12 2.47 -1.63
C VAL A 202 -0.72 1.04 -1.26
N PHE A 203 -1.65 0.25 -0.71
CA PHE A 203 -1.42 -1.15 -0.36
C PHE A 203 -0.97 -1.97 -1.57
N SER A 204 -1.78 -2.00 -2.62
CA SER A 204 -1.50 -2.79 -3.82
C SER A 204 -0.22 -2.34 -4.52
N TRP A 205 0.00 -1.03 -4.64
CA TRP A 205 1.20 -0.48 -5.26
C TRP A 205 2.49 -0.83 -4.49
N ALA A 206 2.45 -0.79 -3.16
CA ALA A 206 3.60 -1.16 -2.32
C ALA A 206 3.84 -2.67 -2.35
N LEU A 207 2.79 -3.48 -2.24
CA LEU A 207 2.87 -4.95 -2.25
C LEU A 207 3.53 -5.45 -3.54
N LEU A 208 3.09 -4.95 -4.69
CA LEU A 208 3.58 -5.39 -6.02
C LEU A 208 5.06 -5.03 -6.28
N ARG A 209 5.72 -4.28 -5.38
CA ARG A 209 7.15 -3.93 -5.46
C ARG A 209 8.05 -4.77 -4.56
N VAL A 210 7.48 -5.53 -3.65
CA VAL A 210 8.25 -6.38 -2.74
C VAL A 210 8.21 -7.81 -3.24
N SER A 211 9.36 -8.29 -3.70
CA SER A 211 9.54 -9.65 -4.22
C SER A 211 10.22 -10.56 -3.20
N ARG A 212 10.45 -11.82 -3.58
CA ARG A 212 11.21 -12.79 -2.77
C ARG A 212 12.66 -12.33 -2.51
N PRO A 213 13.24 -12.58 -1.32
CA PRO A 213 12.65 -13.28 -0.15
C PRO A 213 11.88 -12.36 0.82
N TRP A 214 11.87 -11.04 0.59
CA TRP A 214 11.41 -10.04 1.56
C TRP A 214 9.89 -10.01 1.80
N LEU A 215 9.09 -10.60 0.92
CA LEU A 215 7.64 -10.63 1.11
C LEU A 215 7.18 -11.62 2.19
N CYS A 216 7.86 -12.75 2.34
CA CYS A 216 7.43 -13.86 3.19
C CYS A 216 7.18 -13.47 4.66
N PRO A 217 8.06 -12.70 5.33
CA PRO A 217 7.84 -12.25 6.71
C PRO A 217 6.57 -11.40 6.91
N HIS A 218 6.00 -10.87 5.84
CA HIS A 218 4.83 -10.00 5.86
C HIS A 218 3.55 -10.69 5.40
N LEU A 219 3.59 -11.99 5.07
CA LEU A 219 2.45 -12.75 4.54
C LEU A 219 1.17 -12.58 5.37
N GLU A 220 1.28 -12.64 6.70
CA GLU A 220 0.15 -12.46 7.62
C GLU A 220 -0.52 -11.08 7.55
N ARG A 221 0.24 -10.06 7.14
CA ARG A 221 -0.25 -8.68 7.04
C ARG A 221 -0.83 -8.38 5.66
N VAL A 222 -0.31 -9.03 4.60
CA VAL A 222 -0.69 -8.72 3.21
C VAL A 222 -1.77 -9.64 2.67
N LEU A 223 -1.87 -10.88 3.15
CA LEU A 223 -2.85 -11.84 2.67
C LEU A 223 -4.30 -11.43 2.98
N PRO A 224 -4.65 -11.01 4.23
CA PRO A 224 -6.03 -10.65 4.53
C PRO A 224 -6.55 -9.45 3.71
N PRO A 225 -5.80 -8.33 3.54
CA PRO A 225 -6.24 -7.24 2.67
C PRO A 225 -6.36 -7.66 1.19
N ALA A 226 -5.47 -8.51 0.67
CA ALA A 226 -5.57 -9.00 -0.70
C ALA A 226 -6.86 -9.82 -0.94
N LEU A 227 -7.21 -10.68 0.02
CA LEU A 227 -8.46 -11.46 0.00
C LEU A 227 -9.70 -10.55 0.12
N LEU A 228 -9.62 -9.53 0.99
CA LEU A 228 -10.70 -8.56 1.18
C LEU A 228 -10.99 -7.77 -0.11
N LEU A 229 -9.94 -7.39 -0.85
CA LEU A 229 -10.08 -6.73 -2.13
C LEU A 229 -10.65 -7.66 -3.21
N SER A 230 -10.23 -8.93 -3.22
CA SER A 230 -10.77 -9.91 -4.18
C SER A 230 -12.25 -10.17 -3.96
N ASP A 231 -12.74 -10.16 -2.72
CA ASP A 231 -14.14 -10.44 -2.37
C ASP A 231 -15.11 -9.26 -2.62
N ASP A 232 -14.61 -8.11 -3.10
CA ASP A 232 -15.46 -6.95 -3.33
C ASP A 232 -16.45 -7.14 -4.49
N PHE A 233 -17.52 -6.34 -4.52
CA PHE A 233 -18.50 -6.40 -5.60
C PHE A 233 -18.04 -5.70 -6.89
N GLN A 234 -17.13 -4.71 -6.81
CA GLN A 234 -16.65 -3.96 -7.97
C GLN A 234 -15.55 -4.74 -8.71
N GLU A 235 -15.70 -4.93 -10.02
CA GLU A 235 -14.73 -5.67 -10.87
C GLU A 235 -13.29 -5.16 -10.71
N GLU A 236 -13.09 -3.84 -10.69
CA GLU A 236 -11.75 -3.24 -10.53
C GLU A 236 -11.05 -3.67 -9.24
N ASN A 237 -11.80 -3.76 -8.13
CA ASN A 237 -11.29 -4.23 -6.84
C ASN A 237 -10.96 -5.71 -6.90
N LYS A 238 -11.86 -6.52 -7.47
CA LYS A 238 -11.65 -7.97 -7.62
C LYS A 238 -10.36 -8.24 -8.39
N VAL A 239 -10.20 -7.60 -9.55
CA VAL A 239 -9.00 -7.77 -10.40
C VAL A 239 -7.74 -7.32 -9.66
N LEU A 240 -7.77 -6.19 -8.95
CA LEU A 240 -6.63 -5.73 -8.17
C LEU A 240 -6.28 -6.67 -7.02
N GLY A 241 -7.28 -7.20 -6.31
CA GLY A 241 -7.13 -8.19 -5.27
C GLY A 241 -6.51 -9.48 -5.80
N VAL A 242 -7.02 -10.00 -6.91
CA VAL A 242 -6.47 -11.19 -7.58
C VAL A 242 -5.03 -10.97 -8.05
N ARG A 243 -4.69 -9.78 -8.59
CA ARG A 243 -3.30 -9.43 -8.92
C ARG A 243 -2.39 -9.43 -7.68
N CYS A 244 -2.88 -8.92 -6.56
CA CYS A 244 -2.15 -8.98 -5.28
C CYS A 244 -1.94 -10.43 -4.81
N LEU A 245 -2.98 -11.27 -4.90
CA LEU A 245 -2.89 -12.70 -4.57
C LEU A 245 -1.89 -13.41 -5.48
N HIS A 246 -1.93 -13.16 -6.79
CA HIS A 246 -1.00 -13.75 -7.75
C HIS A 246 0.44 -13.37 -7.43
N HIS A 247 0.69 -12.10 -7.11
CA HIS A 247 2.01 -11.64 -6.68
C HIS A 247 2.50 -12.34 -5.41
N ILE A 248 1.61 -12.56 -4.43
CA ILE A 248 1.93 -13.34 -3.22
C ILE A 248 2.30 -14.79 -3.59
N VAL A 249 1.52 -15.44 -4.45
CA VAL A 249 1.77 -16.82 -4.91
C VAL A 249 3.15 -16.95 -5.59
N LEU A 250 3.55 -15.96 -6.38
CA LEU A 250 4.83 -15.96 -7.09
C LEU A 250 6.06 -15.65 -6.20
N ASN A 251 5.86 -14.93 -5.08
CA ASN A 251 6.95 -14.37 -4.28
C ASN A 251 7.06 -14.96 -2.87
N VAL A 252 6.17 -15.86 -2.47
CA VAL A 252 6.22 -16.59 -1.20
C VAL A 252 6.56 -18.05 -1.47
N PRO A 253 7.49 -18.66 -0.70
CA PRO A 253 7.77 -20.08 -0.82
C PRO A 253 6.51 -20.92 -0.59
N GLY A 254 6.34 -21.97 -1.41
CA GLY A 254 5.16 -22.84 -1.32
C GLY A 254 4.93 -23.44 0.07
N ALA A 255 6.01 -23.77 0.80
CA ALA A 255 5.91 -24.28 2.17
C ALA A 255 5.22 -23.27 3.11
N ASP A 256 5.62 -22.01 3.06
CA ASP A 256 5.05 -20.94 3.90
C ASP A 256 3.63 -20.57 3.48
N LEU A 257 3.31 -20.71 2.20
CA LEU A 257 1.95 -20.55 1.70
C LEU A 257 1.06 -21.73 2.11
N CYS A 258 1.57 -22.96 2.18
CA CYS A 258 0.81 -24.12 2.64
C CYS A 258 0.62 -24.15 4.17
N GLN A 259 1.54 -23.55 4.93
CA GLN A 259 1.38 -23.39 6.38
C GLN A 259 0.05 -22.72 6.72
N PHE A 260 -0.60 -23.21 7.78
CA PHE A 260 -1.90 -22.75 8.26
C PHE A 260 -3.01 -22.75 7.18
N ASN A 261 -2.90 -23.61 6.16
CA ASN A 261 -3.85 -23.73 5.05
C ASN A 261 -4.06 -22.42 4.25
N ARG A 262 -3.08 -21.50 4.23
CA ARG A 262 -3.23 -20.22 3.52
C ARG A 262 -3.42 -20.43 2.01
N ALA A 263 -2.70 -21.38 1.40
CA ALA A 263 -2.85 -21.77 0.00
C ALA A 263 -4.28 -22.24 -0.31
N GLN A 264 -4.91 -22.98 0.61
CA GLN A 264 -6.28 -23.47 0.45
C GLN A 264 -7.29 -22.32 0.52
N VAL A 265 -7.07 -21.34 1.41
CA VAL A 265 -7.91 -20.13 1.48
C VAL A 265 -7.81 -19.32 0.17
N VAL A 266 -6.60 -19.15 -0.36
CA VAL A 266 -6.39 -18.48 -1.66
C VAL A 266 -7.09 -19.26 -2.78
N PHE A 267 -6.95 -20.59 -2.80
CA PHE A 267 -7.62 -21.44 -3.78
C PHE A 267 -9.14 -21.26 -3.75
N HIS A 268 -9.78 -21.32 -2.58
CA HIS A 268 -11.22 -21.15 -2.47
C HIS A 268 -11.68 -19.76 -2.92
N ALA A 269 -10.94 -18.70 -2.56
CA ALA A 269 -11.24 -17.34 -3.02
C ALA A 269 -11.19 -17.24 -4.55
N LEU A 270 -10.12 -17.77 -5.17
CA LEU A 270 -9.96 -17.79 -6.62
C LEU A 270 -11.02 -18.67 -7.32
N TYR A 271 -11.30 -19.84 -6.77
CA TYR A 271 -12.29 -20.77 -7.32
C TYR A 271 -13.68 -20.15 -7.36
N ASN A 272 -14.08 -19.41 -6.31
CA ASN A 272 -15.36 -18.70 -6.29
C ASN A 272 -15.49 -17.67 -7.41
N HIS A 273 -14.39 -17.04 -7.85
CA HIS A 273 -14.41 -16.10 -8.96
C HIS A 273 -14.64 -16.76 -10.32
N LEU A 274 -14.43 -18.07 -10.47
CA LEU A 274 -14.66 -18.78 -11.74
C LEU A 274 -16.15 -18.76 -12.16
N TYR A 275 -17.06 -18.46 -11.23
CA TYR A 275 -18.48 -18.25 -11.50
C TYR A 275 -18.82 -16.82 -11.99
N SER A 276 -17.84 -15.91 -12.03
CA SER A 276 -18.04 -14.55 -12.54
C SER A 276 -18.20 -14.52 -14.06
N ARG A 277 -18.87 -13.48 -14.56
CA ARG A 277 -19.06 -13.21 -15.99
C ARG A 277 -18.15 -12.10 -16.52
N GLU A 278 -17.20 -11.66 -15.70
CA GLU A 278 -16.25 -10.58 -15.96
C GLU A 278 -14.98 -11.17 -16.60
N ALA A 279 -14.75 -10.92 -17.89
CA ALA A 279 -13.64 -11.56 -18.62
C ALA A 279 -12.26 -11.19 -18.07
N SER A 280 -12.08 -9.93 -17.64
CA SER A 280 -10.82 -9.43 -17.11
C SER A 280 -10.46 -10.11 -15.78
N LEU A 281 -11.48 -10.34 -14.93
CA LEU A 281 -11.34 -11.06 -13.67
C LEU A 281 -10.99 -12.53 -13.91
N ILE A 282 -11.75 -13.22 -14.77
CA ILE A 282 -11.51 -14.63 -15.07
C ILE A 282 -10.09 -14.85 -15.60
N GLN A 283 -9.61 -13.96 -16.47
CA GLN A 283 -8.24 -14.02 -16.96
C GLN A 283 -7.20 -13.93 -15.83
N ALA A 284 -7.36 -12.96 -14.92
CA ALA A 284 -6.45 -12.80 -13.78
C ALA A 284 -6.50 -14.02 -12.82
N VAL A 285 -7.71 -14.55 -12.58
CA VAL A 285 -7.95 -15.71 -11.70
C VAL A 285 -7.29 -16.96 -12.26
N LEU A 286 -7.49 -17.25 -13.54
CA LEU A 286 -6.93 -18.43 -14.18
C LEU A 286 -5.40 -18.41 -14.19
N LEU A 287 -4.78 -17.26 -14.47
CA LEU A 287 -3.33 -17.10 -14.38
C LEU A 287 -2.81 -17.36 -12.96
N CYS A 288 -3.50 -16.83 -11.95
CA CYS A 288 -3.15 -17.06 -10.55
C CYS A 288 -3.30 -18.55 -10.15
N LEU A 289 -4.39 -19.20 -10.57
CA LEU A 289 -4.62 -20.62 -10.30
C LEU A 289 -3.54 -21.50 -10.93
N LEU A 290 -3.14 -21.25 -12.18
CA LEU A 290 -2.10 -22.02 -12.86
C LEU A 290 -0.76 -22.03 -12.11
N ASP A 291 -0.46 -20.96 -11.37
CA ASP A 291 0.75 -20.88 -10.55
C ASP A 291 0.53 -21.37 -9.11
N LEU A 292 -0.70 -21.35 -8.59
CA LEU A 292 -1.05 -21.86 -7.27
C LEU A 292 -1.16 -23.40 -7.23
N LEU A 293 -1.79 -24.00 -8.25
CA LEU A 293 -2.12 -25.42 -8.30
C LEU A 293 -0.93 -26.37 -8.07
N PRO A 294 0.29 -26.12 -8.61
CA PRO A 294 1.46 -26.95 -8.32
C PRO A 294 1.84 -27.02 -6.83
N PHE A 295 1.53 -26.00 -6.04
CA PHE A 295 1.78 -26.01 -4.59
C PHE A 295 0.77 -26.89 -3.86
N LEU A 296 -0.51 -26.76 -4.20
CA LEU A 296 -1.60 -27.54 -3.60
C LEU A 296 -1.43 -29.03 -3.89
N GLU A 297 -1.10 -29.37 -5.13
CA GLU A 297 -0.94 -30.77 -5.53
C GLU A 297 0.26 -31.43 -4.83
N ARG A 298 1.39 -30.73 -4.72
CA ARG A 298 2.55 -31.20 -3.95
C ARG A 298 2.20 -31.38 -2.47
N TRP A 299 1.49 -30.42 -1.88
CA TRP A 299 1.05 -30.50 -0.49
C TRP A 299 0.12 -31.68 -0.21
N GLN A 300 -0.87 -31.92 -1.08
CA GLN A 300 -1.79 -33.06 -0.97
C GLN A 300 -1.04 -34.40 -1.05
N ARG A 301 -0.05 -34.52 -1.95
CA ARG A 301 0.83 -35.69 -2.02
C ARG A 301 1.61 -35.91 -0.72
N HIS A 302 2.14 -34.84 -0.12
CA HIS A 302 2.85 -34.90 1.16
C HIS A 302 1.95 -35.27 2.35
N GLN A 303 0.70 -34.82 2.33
CA GLN A 303 -0.30 -35.11 3.37
C GLN A 303 -0.85 -36.55 3.30
N GLY A 304 -0.41 -37.36 2.33
CA GLY A 304 -0.89 -38.74 2.19
C GLY A 304 -2.39 -38.82 1.82
N GLN A 305 -2.99 -37.72 1.34
CA GLN A 305 -4.34 -37.72 0.78
C GLN A 305 -4.30 -38.45 -0.56
N GLY A 306 -4.35 -39.78 -0.48
CA GLY A 306 -4.15 -40.70 -1.58
C GLY A 306 -5.34 -40.77 -2.55
N ARG A 307 -5.03 -40.89 -3.84
CA ARG A 307 -5.71 -41.61 -4.95
C ARG A 307 -7.23 -41.46 -5.17
N GLY A 308 -7.99 -40.79 -4.33
CA GLY A 308 -9.45 -40.63 -4.44
C GLY A 308 -9.97 -39.20 -4.26
N ALA A 309 -9.15 -38.26 -3.81
CA ALA A 309 -9.52 -36.85 -3.82
C ALA A 309 -9.35 -36.28 -5.24
N THR A 310 -10.40 -35.66 -5.78
CA THR A 310 -10.34 -34.97 -7.08
C THR A 310 -9.22 -33.94 -7.05
N SER A 311 -8.28 -34.03 -7.99
CA SER A 311 -7.16 -33.09 -8.05
C SER A 311 -7.70 -31.65 -8.15
N PRO A 312 -7.11 -30.67 -7.45
CA PRO A 312 -7.46 -29.26 -7.64
C PRO A 312 -7.38 -28.83 -9.12
N TRP A 313 -6.49 -29.47 -9.89
CA TRP A 313 -6.41 -29.32 -11.34
C TRP A 313 -7.70 -29.77 -12.04
N ASP A 314 -8.16 -30.99 -11.74
CA ASP A 314 -9.37 -31.56 -12.35
C ASP A 314 -10.60 -30.73 -11.99
N GLN A 315 -10.71 -30.25 -10.75
CA GLN A 315 -11.81 -29.38 -10.31
C GLN A 315 -11.89 -28.09 -11.14
N VAL A 316 -10.75 -27.40 -11.30
CA VAL A 316 -10.69 -26.16 -12.07
C VAL A 316 -10.94 -26.43 -13.56
N LEU A 317 -10.30 -27.45 -14.14
CA LEU A 317 -10.43 -27.77 -15.55
C LEU A 317 -11.86 -28.18 -15.90
N GLN A 318 -12.49 -29.04 -15.09
CA GLN A 318 -13.88 -29.45 -15.27
C GLN A 318 -14.80 -28.23 -15.28
N LEU A 319 -14.66 -27.33 -14.31
CA LEU A 319 -15.48 -26.13 -14.23
C LEU A 319 -15.29 -25.21 -15.44
N VAL A 320 -14.04 -24.98 -15.85
CA VAL A 320 -13.71 -24.15 -17.02
C VAL A 320 -14.32 -24.73 -18.30
N LEU A 321 -14.24 -26.04 -18.50
CA LEU A 321 -14.82 -26.71 -19.67
C LEU A 321 -16.36 -26.60 -19.66
N THR A 322 -17.00 -26.81 -18.51
CA THR A 322 -18.46 -26.65 -18.36
C THR A 322 -18.89 -25.21 -18.65
N HIS A 323 -18.17 -24.20 -18.15
CA HIS A 323 -18.48 -22.81 -18.44
C HIS A 323 -18.26 -22.48 -19.92
N MET A 324 -17.20 -23.00 -20.53
CA MET A 324 -16.88 -22.77 -21.94
C MET A 324 -17.95 -23.31 -22.89
N GLU A 325 -18.56 -24.47 -22.58
CA GLU A 325 -19.62 -25.10 -23.38
C GLU A 325 -20.84 -24.18 -23.57
N ALA A 326 -21.31 -23.55 -22.47
CA ALA A 326 -22.49 -22.69 -22.47
C ALA A 326 -22.19 -21.20 -22.71
N GLU A 327 -20.92 -20.79 -22.80
CA GLU A 327 -20.55 -19.38 -22.92
C GLU A 327 -20.84 -18.85 -24.31
N HIS A 328 -21.44 -17.67 -24.41
CA HIS A 328 -21.77 -16.98 -25.67
C HIS A 328 -20.99 -15.66 -25.84
N ARG A 329 -20.43 -15.10 -24.77
CA ARG A 329 -19.63 -13.88 -24.80
C ARG A 329 -18.26 -14.18 -25.39
N LEU A 330 -17.94 -13.55 -26.52
CA LEU A 330 -16.66 -13.74 -27.22
C LEU A 330 -15.45 -13.43 -26.34
N ALA A 331 -15.54 -12.43 -25.47
CA ALA A 331 -14.45 -12.07 -24.56
C ALA A 331 -14.09 -13.23 -23.61
N LEU A 332 -15.09 -13.85 -22.96
CA LEU A 332 -14.87 -15.00 -22.08
C LEU A 332 -14.41 -16.24 -22.83
N ARG A 333 -14.99 -16.52 -24.01
CA ARG A 333 -14.54 -17.62 -24.88
C ARG A 333 -13.06 -17.51 -25.21
N ARG A 334 -12.58 -16.31 -25.54
CA ARG A 334 -11.15 -16.06 -25.82
C ARG A 334 -10.29 -16.34 -24.60
N VAL A 335 -10.72 -15.92 -23.41
CA VAL A 335 -9.99 -16.17 -22.15
C VAL A 335 -9.91 -17.67 -21.87
N TYR A 336 -11.03 -18.39 -21.92
CA TYR A 336 -11.03 -19.85 -21.71
C TYR A 336 -10.16 -20.57 -22.73
N ALA A 337 -10.40 -20.34 -24.03
CA ALA A 337 -9.65 -20.98 -25.10
C ALA A 337 -8.15 -20.67 -25.05
N GLY A 338 -7.77 -19.44 -24.69
CA GLY A 338 -6.37 -19.03 -24.55
C GLY A 338 -5.66 -19.66 -23.34
N THR A 339 -6.40 -20.05 -22.30
CA THR A 339 -5.83 -20.63 -21.08
C THR A 339 -5.73 -22.16 -21.16
N LEU A 340 -6.62 -22.82 -21.91
CA LEU A 340 -6.66 -24.29 -22.04
C LEU A 340 -5.30 -24.93 -22.37
N PRO A 341 -4.46 -24.40 -23.29
CA PRO A 341 -3.15 -25.00 -23.56
C PRO A 341 -2.27 -25.13 -22.32
N ALA A 342 -2.36 -24.18 -21.37
CA ALA A 342 -1.57 -24.21 -20.15
C ALA A 342 -2.01 -25.29 -19.17
N PHE A 343 -3.28 -25.69 -19.18
CA PHE A 343 -3.81 -26.80 -18.39
C PHE A 343 -3.45 -28.18 -18.95
N VAL A 344 -3.15 -28.26 -20.24
CA VAL A 344 -2.80 -29.53 -20.92
C VAL A 344 -1.29 -29.77 -20.94
N THR A 345 -0.49 -28.70 -20.90
CA THR A 345 0.98 -28.78 -21.04
C THR A 345 1.75 -28.85 -19.73
N ARG A 346 1.17 -28.35 -18.63
CA ARG A 346 1.74 -28.45 -17.27
C ARG A 346 1.23 -29.70 -16.59
#